data_AF-A0A0Q8JBA0-F1
#
_entry.id   AF-A0A0Q8JBA0-F1
#
_cell.length_a   1.000
_cell.length_b   1.000
_cell.length_c   1.000
_cell.angle_alpha   90.00
_cell.angle_beta   90.00
_cell.angle_gamma   90.00
#
_symmetry.space_group_name_H-M   'P 1'
#
loop_
_entity.id
_entity.type
_entity.pdbx_description
1 polymer ?
#
loop_
_entity_poly.entity_id
_entity_poly.type
_entity_poly.pdbx_seq_one_letter_code
_entity_poly.pdbx_strand_id
1 'polypeptide(L)'
;MRTHGTLVKWNDERGFGFIAPAQGSDELFVHVSAFRRGGARPQVNELVSFEIRTKPDGKKEAINVMRAGEAARRPAHRRSSRDAAAPRTGLIGSALSIAAVVAIGWVGYDRYFGGRDVTHAPMAESADAALSGSHRASPGSVARVSDSRPAMPASTAEAAESAAAASRPRPAFVCDGREHCSEMTSCAEARFFLQHCPNTKMDGDDDGLPCEQEC
;
A
#
# COMPACT_ATOMS: atom_id res chain seq x y z
N MET A 1 19.58 -32.65 -22.45
CA MET A 1 20.80 -32.34 -21.67
C MET A 1 20.93 -30.83 -21.55
N ARG A 2 21.19 -30.32 -20.34
CA ARG A 2 21.40 -28.89 -20.13
C ARG A 2 22.86 -28.54 -20.39
N THR A 3 23.09 -27.40 -21.03
CA THR A 3 24.41 -26.83 -21.28
C THR A 3 24.45 -25.42 -20.67
N HIS A 4 25.64 -24.86 -20.52
CA HIS A 4 25.84 -23.49 -20.08
C HIS A 4 26.60 -22.70 -21.16
N GLY A 5 26.42 -21.38 -21.15
CA GLY A 5 27.04 -20.49 -22.11
C GLY A 5 26.74 -19.04 -21.78
N THR A 6 27.14 -18.15 -22.69
CA THR A 6 27.02 -16.70 -22.50
C THR A 6 26.17 -16.11 -23.61
N LEU A 7 25.22 -15.23 -23.25
CA LEU A 7 24.45 -14.48 -24.23
C LEU A 7 25.35 -13.44 -24.89
N VAL A 8 25.75 -13.63 -26.15
CA VAL A 8 26.71 -12.76 -26.84
C VAL A 8 26.05 -11.67 -27.66
N LYS A 9 24.80 -11.87 -28.08
CA LYS A 9 24.03 -10.92 -28.88
C LYS A 9 22.59 -10.91 -28.42
N TRP A 10 21.99 -9.73 -28.33
CA TRP A 10 20.57 -9.56 -28.03
C TRP A 10 19.99 -8.40 -28.84
N ASN A 11 18.84 -8.61 -29.47
CA ASN A 11 18.04 -7.57 -30.09
C ASN A 11 16.71 -7.50 -29.33
N ASP A 12 16.52 -6.40 -28.59
CA ASP A 12 15.38 -6.22 -27.70
C ASP A 12 14.08 -5.94 -28.48
N GLU A 13 14.16 -5.17 -29.57
CA GLU A 13 13.02 -4.81 -30.42
C GLU A 13 12.40 -6.04 -31.09
N ARG A 14 13.23 -6.97 -31.53
CA ARG A 14 12.82 -8.20 -32.22
C ARG A 14 12.72 -9.41 -31.29
N GLY A 15 13.16 -9.29 -30.03
CA GLY A 15 13.05 -10.33 -29.02
C GLY A 15 13.86 -11.60 -29.30
N PHE A 16 15.05 -11.49 -29.89
CA PHE A 16 15.91 -12.65 -30.12
C PHE A 16 17.40 -12.33 -29.94
N GLY A 17 18.21 -13.38 -29.80
CA GLY A 17 19.64 -13.25 -29.63
C GLY A 17 20.40 -14.53 -29.96
N PHE A 18 21.66 -14.54 -29.56
CA PHE A 18 22.56 -15.68 -29.75
C PHE A 18 23.36 -15.98 -28.50
N ILE A 19 23.44 -17.26 -28.15
CA ILE A 19 24.19 -17.77 -27.01
C ILE A 19 25.41 -18.52 -27.53
N ALA A 20 26.59 -18.16 -27.01
CA ALA A 20 27.82 -18.92 -27.22
C ALA A 20 27.91 -20.03 -26.15
N PRO A 21 27.79 -21.31 -26.51
CA PRO A 21 27.94 -22.41 -25.56
C PRO A 21 29.36 -22.46 -25.00
N ALA A 22 29.52 -22.87 -23.74
CA ALA A 22 30.85 -23.09 -23.17
C ALA A 22 31.59 -24.28 -23.82
N GLN A 23 30.83 -25.17 -24.46
CA GLN A 23 31.33 -26.36 -25.15
C GLN A 23 30.83 -26.32 -26.59
N GLY A 24 31.58 -25.66 -27.47
CA GLY A 24 31.27 -25.50 -28.89
C GLY A 24 31.63 -24.12 -29.44
N SER A 25 31.78 -24.01 -30.76
CA SER A 25 32.02 -22.73 -31.46
C SER A 25 30.74 -22.11 -32.01
N ASP A 26 29.70 -22.91 -32.22
CA ASP A 26 28.52 -22.46 -32.95
C ASP A 26 27.56 -21.69 -32.03
N GLU A 27 27.29 -20.45 -32.41
CA GLU A 27 26.29 -19.61 -31.76
C GLU A 27 24.89 -20.22 -31.92
N LEU A 28 24.17 -20.36 -30.80
CA LEU A 28 22.82 -20.92 -30.79
C LEU A 28 21.79 -19.80 -30.77
N PHE A 29 20.80 -19.91 -31.65
CA PHE A 29 19.67 -18.99 -31.68
C PHE A 29 18.84 -19.11 -30.40
N VAL A 30 18.43 -17.98 -29.83
CA VAL A 30 17.51 -17.91 -28.70
C VAL A 30 16.43 -16.88 -28.95
N HIS A 31 15.19 -17.21 -28.62
CA HIS A 31 14.05 -16.30 -28.67
C HIS A 31 13.64 -15.87 -27.25
N VAL A 32 13.04 -14.69 -27.09
CA VAL A 32 12.57 -14.16 -25.80
C VAL A 32 11.63 -15.12 -25.08
N SER A 33 10.84 -15.89 -25.84
CA SER A 33 9.94 -16.91 -25.29
C SER A 33 10.66 -18.09 -24.60
N ALA A 34 11.94 -18.27 -24.85
CA ALA A 34 12.75 -19.30 -24.18
C ALA A 34 13.12 -18.90 -22.75
N PHE A 35 13.00 -17.61 -22.41
CA PHE A 35 13.18 -17.09 -21.06
C PHE A 35 11.85 -17.16 -20.28
N ARG A 36 11.94 -17.14 -18.95
CA ARG A 36 10.75 -17.07 -18.09
C ARG A 36 9.98 -15.77 -18.35
N ARG A 37 8.65 -15.87 -18.47
CA ARG A 37 7.75 -14.71 -18.60
C ARG A 37 7.81 -13.85 -17.32
N GLY A 38 7.77 -12.53 -17.47
CA GLY A 38 7.85 -11.58 -16.36
C GLY A 38 9.26 -11.39 -15.77
N GLY A 39 10.29 -11.98 -16.39
CA GLY A 39 11.68 -11.74 -15.99
C GLY A 39 12.25 -10.43 -16.56
N ALA A 40 13.40 -10.01 -16.02
CA ALA A 40 14.18 -8.89 -16.56
C ALA A 40 14.51 -9.10 -18.05
N ARG A 41 14.78 -8.03 -18.81
CA ARG A 41 15.20 -8.16 -20.21
C ARG A 41 16.55 -8.91 -20.31
N PRO A 42 16.76 -9.79 -21.30
CA PRO A 42 18.04 -10.46 -21.49
C PRO A 42 19.17 -9.47 -21.75
N GLN A 43 20.34 -9.70 -21.16
CA GLN A 43 21.49 -8.81 -21.30
C GLN A 43 22.66 -9.51 -21.97
N VAL A 44 23.35 -8.80 -22.87
CA VAL A 44 24.60 -9.31 -23.46
C VAL A 44 25.63 -9.51 -22.34
N ASN A 45 26.47 -10.54 -22.48
CA ASN A 45 27.43 -11.05 -21.51
C ASN A 45 26.81 -11.72 -20.27
N GLU A 46 25.53 -12.08 -20.33
CA GLU A 46 24.86 -12.82 -19.26
C GLU A 46 25.15 -14.33 -19.34
N LEU A 47 25.52 -14.93 -18.21
CA LEU A 47 25.72 -16.37 -18.10
C LEU A 47 24.36 -17.08 -17.96
N VAL A 48 24.12 -18.08 -18.82
CA VAL A 48 22.84 -18.78 -18.91
C VAL A 48 23.02 -20.28 -19.01
N SER A 49 22.06 -21.03 -18.46
CA SER A 49 21.90 -22.47 -18.65
C SER A 49 20.67 -22.75 -19.50
N PHE A 50 20.80 -23.59 -20.51
CA PHE A 50 19.75 -23.84 -21.50
C PHE A 50 19.80 -25.28 -22.01
N GLU A 51 18.74 -25.68 -22.71
CA GLU A 51 18.69 -26.94 -23.43
C GLU A 51 18.74 -26.67 -24.93
N ILE A 52 19.43 -27.53 -25.67
CA ILE A 52 19.54 -27.42 -27.13
C ILE A 52 18.43 -28.26 -27.74
N ARG A 53 17.59 -27.64 -28.57
CA ARG A 53 16.59 -28.31 -29.39
C ARG A 53 16.94 -28.13 -30.86
N THR A 54 16.84 -29.21 -31.63
CA THR A 54 16.91 -29.15 -33.10
C THR A 54 15.50 -29.03 -33.63
N LYS A 55 15.23 -28.01 -34.42
CA LYS A 55 13.96 -27.82 -35.12
C LYS A 55 13.85 -28.74 -36.35
N PRO A 56 12.65 -28.91 -36.93
CA PRO A 56 12.47 -29.68 -38.16
C PRO A 56 13.27 -29.15 -39.36
N ASP A 57 13.61 -27.86 -39.33
CA ASP A 57 14.44 -27.18 -40.34
C ASP A 57 15.96 -27.46 -40.17
N GLY A 58 16.34 -28.28 -39.19
CA GLY A 58 17.73 -28.61 -38.86
C GLY A 58 18.47 -27.55 -38.05
N LYS A 59 17.85 -26.39 -37.77
CA LYS A 59 18.48 -25.34 -36.96
C LYS A 59 18.44 -25.71 -35.48
N LYS A 60 19.52 -25.40 -34.77
CA LYS A 60 19.62 -25.57 -33.32
C LYS A 60 19.21 -24.28 -32.61
N GLU A 61 18.36 -24.40 -31.61
CA GLU A 61 17.93 -23.30 -30.76
C GLU A 61 18.06 -23.64 -29.29
N ALA A 62 18.30 -22.61 -28.48
CA ALA A 62 18.30 -22.70 -27.03
C ALA A 62 16.87 -22.52 -26.51
N ILE A 63 16.43 -23.47 -25.69
CA ILE A 63 15.13 -23.48 -25.01
C ILE A 63 15.31 -23.60 -23.49
N ASN A 64 14.25 -23.31 -22.74
CA ASN A 64 14.23 -23.40 -21.27
C ASN A 64 15.42 -22.66 -20.62
N VAL A 65 15.68 -21.42 -21.06
CA VAL A 65 16.85 -20.64 -20.65
C VAL A 65 16.67 -20.16 -19.21
N MET A 66 17.68 -20.44 -18.40
CA MET A 66 17.77 -20.05 -16.99
C MET A 66 18.99 -19.17 -16.78
N ARG A 67 18.83 -18.08 -16.05
CA ARG A 67 19.89 -17.11 -15.78
C ARG A 67 20.74 -17.57 -14.60
N ALA A 68 22.06 -17.59 -14.77
CA ALA A 68 22.97 -17.88 -13.68
C ALA A 68 23.12 -16.63 -12.81
N GLY A 69 22.14 -16.39 -11.94
CA GLY A 69 22.12 -15.17 -11.12
C GLY A 69 20.89 -15.02 -10.22
N GLU A 70 19.81 -15.75 -10.48
CA GLU A 70 18.60 -15.74 -9.62
C GLU A 70 18.86 -16.37 -8.23
N ALA A 71 19.91 -17.18 -8.08
CA ALA A 71 20.38 -17.67 -6.79
C ALA A 71 21.39 -16.72 -6.08
N ALA A 72 21.93 -15.73 -6.79
CA ALA A 72 22.96 -14.82 -6.27
C ALA A 72 22.42 -13.46 -5.84
N ARG A 73 21.15 -13.13 -6.14
CA ARG A 73 20.38 -12.20 -5.33
C ARG A 73 19.75 -12.95 -4.16
N ARG A 74 20.60 -13.61 -3.35
CA ARG A 74 20.29 -13.67 -1.93
C ARG A 74 20.13 -12.20 -1.56
N PRO A 75 18.94 -11.73 -1.13
CA PRO A 75 18.90 -10.42 -0.52
C PRO A 75 19.99 -10.52 0.54
N ALA A 76 20.94 -9.59 0.54
CA ALA A 76 21.52 -9.22 1.80
C ALA A 76 20.34 -8.67 2.60
N HIS A 77 19.51 -9.58 3.13
CA HIS A 77 18.75 -9.38 4.33
C HIS A 77 19.86 -8.92 5.25
N ARG A 78 19.96 -7.59 5.42
CA ARG A 78 20.61 -6.98 6.56
C ARG A 78 20.17 -7.87 7.69
N ARG A 79 21.04 -8.74 8.17
CA ARG A 79 20.87 -9.36 9.47
C ARG A 79 20.81 -8.13 10.33
N SER A 80 19.59 -7.71 10.63
CA SER A 80 19.31 -6.89 11.77
C SER A 80 19.81 -7.75 12.91
N SER A 81 21.09 -7.58 13.23
CA SER A 81 21.63 -7.75 14.56
C SER A 81 20.82 -6.82 15.46
N ARG A 82 19.56 -7.21 15.70
CA ARG A 82 18.96 -7.04 17.00
C ARG A 82 19.40 -8.29 17.74
N ASP A 83 20.68 -8.29 18.07
CA ASP A 83 21.19 -9.07 19.16
C ASP A 83 20.31 -8.76 20.37
N ALA A 84 19.88 -9.84 20.99
CA ALA A 84 19.18 -9.82 22.25
C ALA A 84 19.99 -9.04 23.28
N ALA A 85 19.39 -8.00 23.84
CA ALA A 85 19.63 -7.59 25.21
C ALA A 85 18.41 -6.81 25.68
N ALA A 86 17.44 -7.50 26.27
CA ALA A 86 16.50 -6.86 27.16
C ALA A 86 17.28 -6.40 28.41
N PRO A 87 17.44 -5.09 28.69
CA PRO A 87 17.87 -4.69 30.01
C PRO A 87 16.69 -4.91 30.95
N ARG A 88 16.93 -5.75 31.95
CA ARG A 88 16.05 -5.95 33.10
C ARG A 88 16.08 -4.67 33.95
N THR A 89 15.35 -3.64 33.53
CA THR A 89 15.19 -2.43 34.33
C THR A 89 14.17 -2.73 35.42
N GLY A 90 14.69 -2.88 36.64
CA GLY A 90 13.99 -3.45 37.78
C GLY A 90 12.74 -2.70 38.23
N LEU A 91 11.90 -3.45 38.94
CA LEU A 91 10.60 -3.12 39.55
C LEU A 91 10.58 -1.91 40.50
N ILE A 92 11.68 -1.16 40.64
CA ILE A 92 11.80 -0.03 41.58
C ILE A 92 11.38 1.30 40.93
N GLY A 93 11.51 1.45 39.61
CA GLY A 93 11.10 2.69 38.90
C GLY A 93 9.59 2.85 38.71
N SER A 94 8.85 1.74 38.70
CA SER A 94 7.39 1.73 38.48
C SER A 94 6.63 2.31 39.69
N ALA A 95 7.06 2.00 40.91
CA ALA A 95 6.38 2.44 42.12
C ALA A 95 6.43 3.97 42.31
N LEU A 96 7.54 4.62 41.96
CA LEU A 96 7.66 6.08 42.05
C LEU A 96 6.78 6.81 41.03
N SER A 97 6.63 6.23 39.84
CA SER A 97 5.80 6.79 38.77
C SER A 97 4.32 6.72 39.14
N ILE A 98 3.88 5.60 39.70
CA ILE A 98 2.50 5.41 40.16
C ILE A 98 2.23 6.30 41.39
N ALA A 99 3.14 6.39 42.35
CA ALA A 99 3.00 7.26 43.52
C ALA A 99 2.90 8.74 43.12
N ALA A 100 3.67 9.19 42.12
CA ALA A 100 3.59 10.55 41.60
C ALA A 100 2.22 10.84 40.97
N VAL A 101 1.68 9.93 40.17
CA VAL A 101 0.34 10.09 39.55
C VAL A 101 -0.75 10.11 40.62
N VAL A 102 -0.66 9.25 41.63
CA VAL A 102 -1.63 9.24 42.75
C VAL A 102 -1.53 10.51 43.58
N ALA A 103 -0.32 11.02 43.86
CA ALA A 103 -0.13 12.26 44.59
C ALA A 103 -0.68 13.48 43.82
N ILE A 104 -0.43 13.55 42.51
CA ILE A 104 -1.00 14.60 41.64
C ILE A 104 -2.53 14.50 41.60
N GLY A 105 -3.07 13.28 41.51
CA GLY A 105 -4.51 13.03 41.56
C GLY A 105 -5.16 13.48 42.88
N TRP A 106 -4.54 13.19 44.03
CA TRP A 106 -5.03 13.63 45.34
C TRP A 106 -4.97 15.15 45.48
N VAL A 107 -3.85 15.79 45.12
CA VAL A 107 -3.72 17.26 45.17
C VAL A 107 -4.76 17.93 44.27
N GLY A 108 -5.04 17.37 43.08
CA GLY A 108 -6.10 17.83 42.20
C GLY A 108 -7.50 17.63 42.78
N TYR A 109 -7.74 16.51 43.46
CA TYR A 109 -9.03 16.18 44.07
C TYR A 109 -9.40 17.12 45.22
N ASP A 110 -8.45 17.42 46.12
CA ASP A 110 -8.66 18.33 47.26
C ASP A 110 -9.01 19.76 46.79
N ARG A 111 -8.34 20.21 45.72
CA ARG A 111 -8.60 21.51 45.08
C ARG A 111 -9.95 21.56 44.36
N TYR A 112 -10.43 20.44 43.84
CA TYR A 112 -11.69 20.37 43.12
C TYR A 112 -12.90 20.20 44.05
N PHE A 113 -12.73 19.51 45.19
CA PHE A 113 -13.82 19.22 46.13
C PHE A 113 -13.89 20.15 47.36
N GLY A 114 -12.84 20.90 47.70
CA GLY A 114 -12.80 21.82 48.85
C GLY A 114 -13.67 23.10 48.75
N GLY A 115 -14.59 23.17 47.77
CA GLY A 115 -15.41 24.36 47.50
C GLY A 115 -16.89 24.24 47.89
N ARG A 116 -17.30 23.25 48.70
CA ARG A 116 -18.68 23.14 49.18
C ARG A 116 -18.72 23.04 50.70
N ASP A 117 -18.47 24.15 51.36
CA ASP A 117 -19.03 24.37 52.69
C ASP A 117 -20.55 24.43 52.55
N VAL A 118 -21.22 23.32 52.87
CA VAL A 118 -22.65 23.31 53.15
C VAL A 118 -22.81 23.97 54.53
N THR A 119 -22.94 25.29 54.54
CA THR A 119 -23.44 26.00 55.71
C THR A 119 -24.88 25.56 55.97
N HIS A 120 -25.07 24.69 56.96
CA HIS A 120 -26.36 24.50 57.61
C HIS A 120 -26.72 25.80 58.37
N ALA A 121 -27.70 26.54 57.87
CA ALA A 121 -28.42 27.54 58.66
C ALA A 121 -29.64 26.87 59.34
N PRO A 122 -29.92 27.13 60.63
CA PRO A 122 -31.01 26.51 61.36
C PRO A 122 -32.34 27.28 61.21
N MET A 123 -33.39 26.59 61.65
CA MET A 123 -34.83 26.81 61.48
C MET A 123 -35.41 28.10 62.12
N ALA A 124 -36.47 28.63 61.50
CA ALA A 124 -37.63 29.33 62.10
C ALA A 124 -38.76 29.34 61.03
N GLU A 125 -39.81 28.54 61.11
CA GLU A 125 -41.06 28.66 61.90
C GLU A 125 -42.18 29.52 61.26
N SER A 126 -43.21 28.80 60.81
CA SER A 126 -44.66 29.09 60.80
C SER A 126 -45.38 29.89 59.67
N ALA A 127 -46.49 29.25 59.28
CA ALA A 127 -47.83 29.76 58.92
C ALA A 127 -48.16 30.18 57.47
N ASP A 128 -48.86 29.24 56.83
CA ASP A 128 -50.16 29.36 56.16
C ASP A 128 -50.37 30.05 54.79
N ALA A 129 -51.32 29.42 54.09
CA ALA A 129 -52.24 29.94 53.08
C ALA A 129 -51.84 29.87 51.58
N ALA A 130 -52.31 28.79 50.97
CA ALA A 130 -53.41 28.82 49.98
C ALA A 130 -53.10 29.00 48.47
N LEU A 131 -53.61 28.00 47.73
CA LEU A 131 -54.40 28.08 46.49
C LEU A 131 -53.74 28.58 45.19
N SER A 132 -53.56 27.66 44.24
CA SER A 132 -54.45 27.49 43.06
C SER A 132 -53.72 27.18 41.75
N GLY A 133 -54.32 26.29 40.94
CA GLY A 133 -54.13 26.20 39.47
C GLY A 133 -53.06 25.19 39.03
N SER A 134 -53.34 23.90 38.81
CA SER A 134 -54.17 23.27 37.75
C SER A 134 -53.55 23.31 36.34
N HIS A 135 -53.87 22.26 35.56
CA HIS A 135 -53.51 21.93 34.17
C HIS A 135 -52.26 21.03 34.03
N ARG A 136 -52.33 19.70 34.10
CA ARG A 136 -53.11 18.66 33.39
C ARG A 136 -52.54 18.26 32.00
N ALA A 137 -52.27 16.96 31.91
CA ALA A 137 -52.30 16.06 30.74
C ALA A 137 -51.07 15.91 29.80
N SER A 138 -50.42 14.75 29.99
CA SER A 138 -49.86 13.81 28.98
C SER A 138 -50.94 13.31 27.98
N PRO A 139 -50.72 12.35 27.04
CA PRO A 139 -49.49 11.74 26.52
C PRO A 139 -49.47 11.66 24.96
N GLY A 140 -48.47 10.95 24.41
CA GLY A 140 -48.05 10.93 23.01
C GLY A 140 -48.95 10.25 21.98
N SER A 141 -48.47 10.20 20.73
CA SER A 141 -48.93 9.27 19.69
C SER A 141 -48.06 9.34 18.42
N VAL A 142 -47.44 8.20 18.12
CA VAL A 142 -47.22 7.52 16.82
C VAL A 142 -46.65 8.23 15.58
N ALA A 143 -45.83 7.43 14.91
CA ALA A 143 -45.17 7.59 13.63
C ALA A 143 -46.09 7.93 12.44
N ARG A 144 -45.49 8.55 11.41
CA ARG A 144 -45.70 8.11 10.02
C ARG A 144 -44.56 8.56 9.10
N VAL A 145 -43.95 7.56 8.46
CA VAL A 145 -43.09 7.68 7.29
C VAL A 145 -43.97 8.05 6.10
N SER A 146 -43.59 9.07 5.33
CA SER A 146 -44.15 9.30 4.00
C SER A 146 -43.03 9.55 2.99
N ASP A 147 -42.86 8.51 2.18
CA ASP A 147 -42.14 8.41 0.93
C ASP A 147 -42.50 9.55 -0.03
N SER A 148 -41.49 10.11 -0.70
CA SER A 148 -41.68 10.95 -1.88
C SER A 148 -40.48 10.78 -2.81
N ARG A 149 -40.55 9.74 -3.64
CA ARG A 149 -39.84 9.69 -4.93
C ARG A 149 -40.44 10.75 -5.86
N PRO A 150 -39.60 11.41 -6.66
CA PRO A 150 -39.97 11.67 -8.05
C PRO A 150 -39.15 10.84 -9.01
N ALA A 151 -39.84 10.43 -10.08
CA ALA A 151 -39.35 9.68 -11.20
C ALA A 151 -38.32 10.46 -12.04
N MET A 152 -37.47 9.71 -12.73
CA MET A 152 -36.68 10.19 -13.85
C MET A 152 -37.56 10.74 -14.97
N PRO A 153 -36.99 11.62 -15.81
CA PRO A 153 -37.09 11.38 -17.24
C PRO A 153 -35.72 11.17 -17.88
N ALA A 154 -35.73 10.32 -18.89
CA ALA A 154 -34.61 9.93 -19.72
C ALA A 154 -34.14 11.06 -20.65
N SER A 155 -32.83 11.04 -20.93
CA SER A 155 -32.20 11.23 -22.25
C SER A 155 -32.59 12.46 -23.07
N THR A 156 -31.72 13.48 -23.10
CA THR A 156 -31.07 14.05 -24.31
C THR A 156 -30.29 15.32 -23.95
N ALA A 157 -28.97 15.19 -23.87
CA ALA A 157 -27.93 16.24 -23.95
C ALA A 157 -26.59 15.52 -23.73
N GLU A 158 -26.03 14.82 -24.72
CA GLU A 158 -25.15 15.43 -25.72
C GLU A 158 -24.34 16.63 -25.19
N ALA A 159 -23.07 16.32 -24.89
CA ALA A 159 -21.93 17.07 -25.41
C ALA A 159 -21.85 18.57 -25.05
N ALA A 160 -21.62 18.90 -23.78
CA ALA A 160 -21.05 20.21 -23.43
C ALA A 160 -20.31 20.24 -22.08
N GLU A 161 -19.64 19.15 -21.67
CA GLU A 161 -18.67 19.19 -20.56
C GLU A 161 -17.30 18.68 -21.06
N SER A 162 -16.97 19.04 -22.30
CA SER A 162 -15.69 18.74 -22.95
C SER A 162 -15.07 20.04 -23.43
N ALA A 163 -14.74 20.94 -22.50
CA ALA A 163 -13.99 22.16 -22.82
C ALA A 163 -13.15 22.74 -21.67
N ALA A 164 -13.35 22.32 -20.40
CA ALA A 164 -12.57 22.86 -19.27
C ALA A 164 -11.42 21.95 -18.76
N ALA A 165 -11.21 20.77 -19.37
CA ALA A 165 -10.09 19.88 -19.04
C ALA A 165 -8.87 20.03 -19.96
N ALA A 166 -8.96 20.86 -21.00
CA ALA A 166 -7.93 21.02 -22.02
C ALA A 166 -6.92 22.12 -21.67
N SER A 167 -6.25 22.03 -20.52
CA SER A 167 -4.95 22.71 -20.29
C SER A 167 -4.27 22.29 -18.97
N ARG A 168 -4.55 21.09 -18.44
CA ARG A 168 -3.60 20.52 -17.49
C ARG A 168 -2.42 19.97 -18.30
N PRO A 169 -1.20 20.53 -18.16
CA PRO A 169 -0.03 19.95 -18.81
C PRO A 169 0.06 18.49 -18.36
N ARG A 170 0.06 17.56 -19.32
CA ARG A 170 0.28 16.14 -19.01
C ARG A 170 1.67 16.04 -18.39
N PRO A 171 1.80 15.64 -17.13
CA PRO A 171 3.12 15.41 -16.56
C PRO A 171 3.81 14.32 -17.38
N ALA A 172 4.97 14.67 -17.95
CA ALA A 172 5.83 13.72 -18.64
C ALA A 172 6.57 12.92 -17.56
N PHE A 173 5.95 11.84 -17.12
CA PHE A 173 6.56 10.92 -16.18
C PHE A 173 7.68 10.15 -16.89
N VAL A 174 8.82 9.99 -16.22
CA VAL A 174 10.00 9.29 -16.74
C VAL A 174 10.38 8.24 -15.72
N CYS A 175 10.74 7.05 -16.18
CA CYS A 175 11.22 5.99 -15.31
C CYS A 175 12.56 6.41 -14.68
N ASP A 176 12.50 6.83 -13.43
CA ASP A 176 13.63 7.34 -12.65
C ASP A 176 14.15 6.33 -11.61
N GLY A 177 13.62 5.10 -11.64
CA GLY A 177 14.06 3.99 -10.81
C GLY A 177 13.35 3.87 -9.47
N ARG A 178 12.32 4.69 -9.20
CA ARG A 178 11.43 4.52 -8.04
C ARG A 178 10.61 3.25 -8.18
N GLU A 179 10.57 2.45 -7.12
CA GLU A 179 9.92 1.12 -7.13
C GLU A 179 8.75 1.03 -6.15
N HIS A 180 8.62 1.95 -5.18
CA HIS A 180 7.64 1.88 -4.10
C HIS A 180 6.73 3.12 -4.01
N CYS A 181 5.50 2.92 -3.49
CA CYS A 181 4.48 3.96 -3.37
C CYS A 181 4.88 5.17 -2.53
N SER A 182 5.75 5.00 -1.54
CA SER A 182 6.26 6.12 -0.72
C SER A 182 7.10 7.13 -1.51
N GLU A 183 7.56 6.75 -2.70
CA GLU A 183 8.39 7.59 -3.56
C GLU A 183 7.55 8.37 -4.59
N MET A 184 6.25 8.07 -4.70
CA MET A 184 5.32 8.67 -5.64
C MET A 184 4.77 10.00 -5.13
N THR A 185 4.70 10.99 -6.01
CA THR A 185 4.10 12.29 -5.70
C THR A 185 2.64 12.38 -6.16
N SER A 186 2.17 11.41 -6.96
CA SER A 186 0.76 11.34 -7.35
C SER A 186 0.34 9.94 -7.84
N CYS A 187 -0.96 9.68 -7.83
CA CYS A 187 -1.56 8.44 -8.32
C CYS A 187 -1.52 8.31 -9.84
N ALA A 188 -1.51 9.43 -10.56
CA ALA A 188 -1.33 9.42 -12.01
C ALA A 188 0.09 8.97 -12.40
N GLU A 189 1.09 9.37 -11.60
CA GLU A 189 2.48 8.94 -11.73
C GLU A 189 2.62 7.45 -11.41
N ALA A 190 1.98 6.98 -10.33
CA ALA A 190 2.05 5.57 -9.92
C ALA A 190 1.46 4.63 -10.98
N ARG A 191 0.35 5.02 -11.61
CA ARG A 191 -0.26 4.27 -12.73
C ARG A 191 0.63 4.26 -13.98
N PHE A 192 1.32 5.38 -14.26
CA PHE A 192 2.25 5.44 -15.38
C PHE A 192 3.40 4.46 -15.19
N PHE A 193 3.97 4.41 -13.98
CA PHE A 193 5.09 3.55 -13.65
C PHE A 193 4.73 2.07 -13.79
N LEU A 194 3.57 1.63 -13.29
CA LEU A 194 3.11 0.24 -13.47
C LEU A 194 3.03 -0.20 -14.94
N GLN A 195 2.63 0.72 -15.84
CA GLN A 195 2.42 0.39 -17.25
C GLN A 195 3.67 0.58 -18.12
N HIS A 196 4.58 1.48 -17.75
CA HIS A 196 5.67 1.93 -18.64
C HIS A 196 7.07 1.69 -18.06
N CYS A 197 7.21 1.38 -16.77
CA CYS A 197 8.50 1.25 -16.11
C CYS A 197 8.79 -0.20 -15.65
N PRO A 198 10.01 -0.72 -15.88
CA PRO A 198 10.38 -2.05 -15.43
C PRO A 198 10.67 -2.08 -13.91
N ASN A 199 10.34 -3.20 -13.26
CA ASN A 199 10.60 -3.51 -11.83
C ASN A 199 9.79 -2.74 -10.78
N THR A 200 8.64 -2.15 -11.15
CA THR A 200 7.76 -1.48 -10.18
C THR A 200 7.11 -2.46 -9.21
N LYS A 201 7.14 -2.15 -7.91
CA LYS A 201 6.58 -2.96 -6.81
C LYS A 201 5.49 -2.18 -6.06
N MET A 202 4.58 -1.58 -6.82
CA MET A 202 3.53 -0.67 -6.32
C MET A 202 2.12 -1.29 -6.36
N ASP A 203 2.00 -2.43 -7.02
CA ASP A 203 0.78 -3.23 -7.14
C ASP A 203 1.03 -4.53 -6.36
N GLY A 204 0.59 -4.55 -5.10
CA GLY A 204 0.87 -5.62 -4.14
C GLY A 204 0.00 -6.86 -4.36
N ASP A 205 -1.18 -6.66 -4.93
CA ASP A 205 -2.22 -7.65 -5.19
C ASP A 205 -2.47 -7.89 -6.69
N ASP A 206 -1.68 -7.26 -7.57
CA ASP A 206 -1.75 -7.38 -9.04
C ASP A 206 -3.14 -6.99 -9.61
N ASP A 207 -3.82 -6.04 -8.97
CA ASP A 207 -5.18 -5.60 -9.31
C ASP A 207 -5.21 -4.40 -10.28
N GLY A 208 -4.03 -3.83 -10.60
CA GLY A 208 -3.86 -2.68 -11.47
C GLY A 208 -4.09 -1.32 -10.78
N LEU A 209 -4.36 -1.32 -9.47
CA LEU A 209 -4.45 -0.12 -8.64
C LEU A 209 -3.15 0.04 -7.83
N PRO A 210 -2.25 0.95 -8.24
CA PRO A 210 -1.05 1.20 -7.45
C PRO A 210 -1.44 1.80 -6.10
N CYS A 211 -0.70 1.39 -5.07
CA CYS A 211 -0.75 1.98 -3.73
C CYS A 211 -2.05 1.73 -2.96
N GLU A 212 -2.58 0.50 -3.05
CA GLU A 212 -3.58 -0.07 -2.13
C GLU A 212 -4.70 0.92 -1.76
N GLN A 213 -5.20 1.63 -2.78
CA GLN A 213 -6.29 2.61 -2.69
C GLN A 213 -6.04 3.86 -1.83
N GLU A 214 -4.81 4.09 -1.36
CA GLU A 214 -4.38 5.36 -0.73
C GLU A 214 -4.05 6.43 -1.80
N CYS A 215 -4.88 6.38 -2.83
CA CYS A 215 -4.92 7.14 -4.06
C CYS A 215 -6.39 7.51 -4.33
#